data_AF-A0A7C0UFH7-F1
#
_entry.id   AF-A0A7C0UFH7-F1
#
_cell.length_a   1.000
_cell.length_b   1.000
_cell.length_c   1.000
_cell.angle_alpha   90.00
_cell.angle_beta   90.00
_cell.angle_gamma   90.00
#
_symmetry.space_group_name_H-M   'P 1'
#
loop_
_entity.id
_entity.type
_entity.pdbx_description
1 polymer ?
#
loop_
_entity_poly.entity_id
_entity_poly.type
_entity_poly.pdbx_seq_one_letter_code
_entity_poly.pdbx_strand_id
1 'polypeptide(L)'
;EVYNVGGGNEIRNLDVVRAVISKMGLSEDSIEFVSDRPGHDYRYSVDSDRIRSRLGWQPRTDFESGLGEVIGWYSRNEWWWRPLKEKLKNESRGFWTVAE
;
A
#
# COMPACT_ATOMS: atom_id res chain seq x y z
N GLU A 1 18.36 -16.56 16.38
CA GLU A 1 17.00 -16.84 15.87
C GLU A 1 16.58 -15.79 14.85
N VAL A 2 15.73 -16.18 13.89
CA VAL A 2 15.01 -15.26 12.99
C VAL A 2 13.52 -15.43 13.23
N TYR A 3 12.77 -14.32 13.25
CA TYR A 3 11.32 -14.27 13.41
C TYR A 3 10.70 -13.45 12.29
N ASN A 4 9.86 -14.09 11.50
CA ASN A 4 9.02 -13.42 10.52
C ASN A 4 7.86 -12.72 11.21
N VAL A 5 7.53 -11.50 10.75
CA VAL A 5 6.40 -10.71 11.26
C VAL A 5 5.44 -10.48 10.10
N GLY A 6 4.20 -10.96 10.22
CA GLY A 6 3.24 -10.95 9.10
C GLY A 6 1.82 -10.70 9.55
N GLY A 7 1.19 -9.67 8.99
CA GLY A 7 -0.18 -9.25 9.33
C GLY A 7 -1.28 -10.27 8.99
N GLY A 8 -0.96 -11.31 8.23
CA GLY A 8 -1.94 -12.33 7.81
C GLY A 8 -2.90 -11.88 6.71
N ASN A 9 -2.60 -10.75 6.05
CA ASN A 9 -3.42 -10.18 4.98
C ASN A 9 -2.70 -10.37 3.65
N GLU A 10 -3.27 -11.20 2.77
CA GLU A 10 -2.84 -11.35 1.39
C GLU A 10 -3.89 -10.71 0.48
N ILE A 11 -3.56 -9.56 -0.10
CA ILE A 11 -4.51 -8.73 -0.84
C ILE A 11 -3.86 -8.32 -2.16
N ARG A 12 -4.60 -8.43 -3.26
CA ARG A 12 -4.11 -8.02 -4.59
C ARG A 12 -4.06 -6.50 -4.67
N ASN A 13 -3.14 -5.97 -5.47
CA ASN A 13 -3.04 -4.51 -5.68
C ASN A 13 -4.39 -3.87 -6.07
N LEU A 14 -5.13 -4.52 -6.98
CA LEU A 14 -6.44 -4.02 -7.42
C LEU A 14 -7.45 -3.94 -6.28
N ASP A 15 -7.45 -4.92 -5.37
CA ASP A 15 -8.38 -4.95 -4.24
C ASP A 15 -8.02 -3.86 -3.20
N VAL A 16 -6.72 -3.57 -3.00
CA VAL A 16 -6.27 -2.43 -2.20
C VAL A 16 -6.72 -1.11 -2.83
N VAL A 17 -6.54 -0.92 -4.14
CA VAL A 17 -6.97 0.30 -4.85
C VAL A 17 -8.48 0.51 -4.73
N ARG A 18 -9.27 -0.55 -4.95
CA ARG A 18 -10.74 -0.53 -4.76
C ARG A 18 -11.14 -0.12 -3.35
N ALA A 19 -10.49 -0.68 -2.34
CA ALA A 19 -10.74 -0.31 -0.94
C ALA A 19 -10.42 1.17 -0.66
N VAL A 20 -9.34 1.69 -1.24
CA VAL A 20 -8.97 3.11 -1.13
C VAL A 20 -10.02 4.01 -1.77
N ILE A 21 -10.35 3.81 -3.05
CA ILE A 21 -11.30 4.68 -3.76
C ILE A 21 -12.69 4.63 -3.13
N SER A 22 -13.12 3.45 -2.64
CA SER A 22 -14.39 3.29 -1.94
C SER A 22 -14.42 4.12 -0.66
N LYS A 23 -13.37 4.05 0.18
CA LYS A 23 -13.24 4.86 1.40
C LYS A 23 -13.13 6.36 1.13
N MET A 24 -12.63 6.74 -0.05
CA MET A 24 -12.55 8.14 -0.48
C MET A 24 -13.83 8.64 -1.19
N GLY A 25 -14.81 7.78 -1.47
CA GLY A 25 -16.03 8.14 -2.19
C GLY A 25 -15.82 8.40 -3.69
N LEU A 26 -14.81 7.76 -4.30
CA LEU A 26 -14.47 7.89 -5.71
C LEU A 26 -15.02 6.71 -6.55
N SER A 27 -15.30 6.96 -7.82
CA SER A 27 -15.76 5.93 -8.78
C SER A 27 -14.61 4.98 -9.18
N GLU A 28 -14.94 3.74 -9.54
CA GLU A 28 -14.01 2.81 -10.18
C GLU A 28 -13.43 3.37 -11.49
N ASP A 29 -14.14 4.30 -12.15
CA ASP A 29 -13.63 5.01 -13.34
C ASP A 29 -12.36 5.84 -13.05
N SER A 30 -12.03 6.05 -11.78
CA SER A 30 -10.78 6.70 -11.36
C SER A 30 -9.56 5.77 -11.41
N ILE A 31 -9.74 4.48 -11.73
CA ILE A 31 -8.67 3.50 -11.84
C ILE A 31 -8.14 3.49 -13.29
N GLU A 32 -6.85 3.77 -13.42
CA GLU A 32 -6.12 3.63 -14.69
C GLU A 32 -5.17 2.43 -14.59
N PHE A 33 -5.25 1.52 -15.56
CA PHE A 33 -4.29 0.42 -15.70
C PHE A 33 -3.09 0.90 -16.52
N VAL A 34 -1.90 0.76 -15.94
CA VAL A 34 -0.64 1.09 -16.59
C VAL A 34 0.13 -0.19 -16.94
N SER A 35 1.14 -0.06 -17.81
CA SER A 35 2.03 -1.17 -18.16
C SER A 35 2.65 -1.81 -16.91
N ASP A 36 2.72 -3.14 -16.90
CA ASP A 36 3.30 -3.88 -15.78
C ASP A 36 4.81 -3.62 -15.65
N ARG A 37 5.33 -3.72 -14.42
CA ARG A 37 6.75 -3.53 -14.14
C ARG A 37 7.53 -4.77 -14.58
N PRO A 38 8.62 -4.63 -15.36
CA PRO A 38 9.50 -5.76 -15.65
C PRO A 38 10.02 -6.41 -14.36
N GLY A 39 9.80 -7.73 -14.23
CA GLY A 39 10.18 -8.48 -13.03
C GLY A 39 9.28 -8.24 -11.81
N HIS A 40 8.01 -7.89 -12.01
CA HIS A 40 7.04 -7.77 -10.93
C HIS A 40 6.82 -9.13 -10.24
N ASP A 41 7.21 -9.23 -8.97
CA ASP A 41 6.93 -10.40 -8.15
C ASP A 41 5.42 -10.55 -7.93
N TYR A 42 4.88 -11.73 -8.26
CA TYR A 42 3.44 -11.98 -8.24
C TYR A 42 2.82 -12.04 -6.84
N ARG A 43 3.56 -12.55 -5.86
CA ARG A 43 3.05 -12.78 -4.51
C ARG A 43 4.18 -12.82 -3.51
N TYR A 44 4.01 -12.04 -2.44
CA TYR A 44 4.75 -12.23 -1.21
C TYR A 44 3.82 -12.78 -0.15
N SER A 45 4.32 -13.76 0.60
CA SER A 45 3.63 -14.33 1.75
C SER A 45 4.69 -14.78 2.74
N VAL A 46 4.36 -14.68 4.03
CA VAL A 46 5.30 -15.00 5.09
C VAL A 46 4.59 -15.79 6.19
N ASP A 47 5.18 -16.92 6.55
CA ASP A 47 4.77 -17.69 7.72
C ASP A 47 5.26 -16.98 8.99
N SER A 48 4.32 -16.65 9.89
CA SER A 48 4.55 -15.96 11.16
C SER A 48 4.25 -16.84 12.39
N ASP A 49 4.09 -18.16 12.22
CA ASP A 49 3.72 -19.07 13.30
C ASP A 49 4.77 -19.11 14.42
N ARG A 50 6.04 -18.99 14.06
CA ARG A 50 7.15 -18.98 15.03
C ARG A 50 7.04 -17.81 16.02
N ILE A 51 6.75 -16.59 15.53
CA ILE A 51 6.66 -15.42 16.42
C ILE A 51 5.35 -15.44 17.22
N ARG A 52 4.25 -15.91 16.62
CA ARG A 52 2.95 -16.07 17.28
C ARG A 52 3.03 -17.05 18.44
N SER A 53 3.61 -18.24 18.19
CA SER A 53 3.72 -19.31 19.19
C SER A 53 4.72 -19.00 20.31
N ARG A 54 5.90 -18.47 19.98
CA ARG A 54 6.99 -18.30 20.97
C ARG A 54 6.91 -17.00 21.75
N LEU A 55 6.42 -15.92 21.13
CA LEU A 55 6.42 -14.58 21.71
C LEU A 55 5.01 -14.02 21.91
N GLY A 56 3.96 -14.74 21.52
CA GLY A 56 2.58 -14.27 21.63
C GLY A 56 2.25 -13.10 20.70
N TRP A 57 3.09 -12.84 19.69
CA TRP A 57 2.88 -11.72 18.77
C TRP A 57 1.60 -11.92 17.97
N GLN A 58 0.77 -10.88 17.88
CA GLN A 58 -0.40 -10.84 17.00
C GLN A 58 -0.59 -9.41 16.46
N PRO A 59 -1.05 -9.25 15.20
CA PRO A 59 -1.41 -7.94 14.68
C PRO A 59 -2.58 -7.38 15.50
N ARG A 60 -2.50 -6.11 15.88
CA ARG A 60 -3.54 -5.42 16.66
C ARG A 60 -4.55 -4.64 15.81
N THR A 61 -4.21 -4.42 14.54
CA THR A 61 -4.97 -3.62 13.59
C THR A 61 -5.25 -4.50 12.38
N ASP A 62 -6.52 -4.64 12.02
CA ASP A 62 -6.94 -5.30 10.79
C ASP A 62 -6.74 -4.36 9.58
N PHE A 63 -6.79 -4.93 8.37
CA PHE A 63 -6.55 -4.17 7.15
C PHE A 63 -7.54 -3.02 6.95
N GLU A 64 -8.83 -3.24 7.19
CA GLU A 64 -9.88 -2.26 6.89
C GLU A 64 -9.80 -1.03 7.80
N SER A 65 -9.59 -1.28 9.11
CA SER A 65 -9.39 -0.23 10.11
C SER A 65 -8.09 0.53 9.85
N GLY A 66 -6.98 -0.20 9.63
CA GLY A 66 -5.67 0.40 9.38
C GLY A 66 -5.64 1.24 8.09
N LEU A 67 -6.28 0.78 7.02
CA LEU A 67 -6.39 1.53 5.77
C LEU A 67 -7.17 2.84 5.98
N GLY A 68 -8.26 2.81 6.75
CA GLY A 68 -9.02 4.01 7.08
C GLY A 68 -8.20 5.04 7.86
N GLU A 69 -7.43 4.58 8.85
CA GLU A 69 -6.51 5.44 9.61
C GLU A 69 -5.45 6.08 8.71
N VAL A 70 -4.84 5.29 7.82
CA VAL A 70 -3.83 5.76 6.86
C VAL A 70 -4.42 6.82 5.92
N ILE A 71 -5.57 6.56 5.30
CA ILE A 71 -6.25 7.54 4.43
C ILE A 71 -6.50 8.84 5.19
N GLY A 72 -7.09 8.74 6.39
CA GLY A 72 -7.36 9.92 7.22
C GLY A 72 -6.08 10.69 7.60
N TRP A 73 -4.97 9.98 7.84
CA TRP A 73 -3.68 10.62 8.10
C TRP A 73 -3.18 11.37 6.87
N TYR A 74 -3.18 10.76 5.69
CA TYR A 74 -2.72 11.42 4.46
C TYR A 74 -3.58 12.63 4.08
N SER A 75 -4.90 12.57 4.30
CA SER A 75 -5.80 13.71 4.08
C SER A 75 -5.51 14.89 5.02
N ARG A 76 -5.12 14.64 6.27
CA ARG A 76 -4.84 15.70 7.25
C ARG A 76 -3.39 16.20 7.24
N ASN A 77 -2.47 15.48 6.62
CA ASN A 77 -1.03 15.76 6.65
C ASN A 77 -0.48 16.13 5.26
N GLU A 78 -1.24 16.92 4.51
CA GLU A 78 -0.84 17.39 3.18
C GLU A 78 0.50 18.14 3.17
N TRP A 79 0.74 18.94 4.20
CA TRP A 79 1.99 19.67 4.40
C TRP A 79 3.22 18.75 4.38
N TRP A 80 3.05 17.47 4.75
CA TRP A 80 4.13 16.50 4.84
C TRP A 80 4.45 15.88 3.47
N TRP A 81 3.44 15.39 2.73
CA TRP A 81 3.70 14.68 1.46
C TRP A 81 3.74 15.61 0.24
N ARG A 82 3.07 16.76 0.26
CA ARG A 82 2.99 17.64 -0.92
C ARG A 82 4.37 18.12 -1.39
N PRO A 83 5.29 18.57 -0.52
CA PRO A 83 6.64 18.94 -0.94
C PRO A 83 7.42 17.77 -1.57
N LEU A 84 7.21 16.54 -1.08
CA LEU A 84 7.85 15.33 -1.62
C LEU A 84 7.32 15.00 -3.03
N LYS A 85 6.02 15.16 -3.26
CA LYS A 85 5.39 14.94 -4.56
C LYS A 85 5.89 15.94 -5.61
N GLU A 86 6.00 17.21 -5.26
CA GLU A 86 6.56 18.23 -6.16
C GLU A 86 8.03 17.96 -6.50
N LYS A 87 8.82 17.52 -5.50
CA LYS A 87 10.21 17.10 -5.72
C LYS A 87 10.29 15.90 -6.68
N LEU A 88 9.46 14.87 -6.46
CA LEU A 88 9.40 13.69 -7.34
C LEU A 88 9.11 14.07 -8.78
N LYS A 89 8.13 14.94 -9.05
CA LYS A 89 7.80 15.40 -10.41
C LYS A 89 9.01 16.00 -11.14
N ASN A 90 9.88 16.70 -10.41
CA ASN A 90 11.08 17.32 -10.98
C ASN A 90 12.23 16.32 -11.19
N GLU A 91 12.37 15.36 -10.28
CA GLU A 91 13.49 14.39 -10.27
C GLU A 91 13.21 13.12 -11.08
N SER A 92 11.94 12.73 -11.26
CA SER A 92 11.56 11.48 -11.89
C SER A 92 11.43 11.54 -13.42
N ARG A 93 12.02 12.56 -14.06
CA ARG A 93 12.01 12.71 -15.52
C ARG A 93 12.53 11.40 -16.16
N GLY A 94 11.64 10.67 -16.83
CA GLY A 94 11.96 9.43 -17.57
C GLY A 94 11.58 8.11 -16.89
N PHE A 95 11.23 8.07 -15.60
CA PHE A 95 10.83 6.82 -14.91
C PHE A 95 9.31 6.66 -14.71
N TRP A 96 8.59 7.79 -14.55
CA TRP A 96 7.14 7.83 -14.31
C TRP A 96 6.39 8.73 -15.30
N THR A 97 7.08 9.25 -16.32
CA THR A 97 6.41 9.88 -17.45
C THR A 97 5.68 8.78 -18.21
N VAL A 98 4.36 8.73 -18.04
CA VAL A 98 3.45 8.05 -18.95
C VAL A 98 3.89 8.45 -20.35
N ALA A 99 4.25 7.48 -21.18
CA ALA A 99 4.47 7.77 -22.60
C ALA A 99 3.15 8.35 -23.12
N GLU A 100 3.22 9.55 -23.71
CA GLU A 100 2.14 10.03 -24.59
C GLU A 100 1.96 9.08 -25.77
#